data_AF-A0A1E7ETJ5-F1
#
_entry.id   AF-A0A1E7ETJ5-F1
#
_cell.length_a   1.000
_cell.length_b   1.000
_cell.length_c   1.000
_cell.angle_alpha   90.00
_cell.angle_beta   90.00
_cell.angle_gamma   90.00
#
_symmetry.space_group_name_H-M   'P 1'
#
loop_
_entity.id
_entity.type
_entity.pdbx_description
1 polymer ?
#
loop_
_entity_poly.entity_id
_entity_poly.type
_entity_poly.pdbx_seq_one_letter_code
_entity_poly.pdbx_strand_id
1 'polypeptide(L)'
;MAIFALTLVGLAHITHACTSISTHDSDGNFVVGRTMELMGAKGALPHVLELNGLNHTQRQFDKSTSSIDKNPAGLIPWLIGVHPKDQKHGGCVLCEDSSIWNSKYSFVSVDIRIDLQSDDTILSGMLDEFNVTSDGSEIDNVLEFSTDGMNEAGLAVSSMFFHRSTYQTPPPVKNLPDVTLTPKSSLRVPISKNDVTANISTSSSPSLTKICWLDLSNWILGNFENVTELQDMLLKSDKETIYTIGPINPSLVFFNLHWRVDDSNGKSIVIEYVDGMLSIHNNTVGVVTNDPPFDWHLRNLGNYINLRPTSSIDPKTDTGFFQVDSDIGSVPFLPGTAANTIGVPGDYTSAGRFVRMFFLSQFAIFNEPINTVEDAIQLVSGLLESVFIPKGVIATKKGDPSNMFFGHEITQYTVMKVPQKKTFYYKDYYNNQWRKLDLSTMDLTKPAYRLLADGNLNIKDETEVFFDN
;
A
#
# COMPACT_ATOMS: atom_id res chain seq x y z
N MET A 1 -29.71 -4.56 7.14
CA MET A 1 -30.44 -4.22 5.91
C MET A 1 -30.39 -2.72 5.58
N ALA A 2 -31.23 -1.81 6.10
CA ALA A 2 -31.14 -0.39 5.67
C ALA A 2 -30.00 0.43 6.31
N ILE A 3 -29.59 0.07 7.54
CA ILE A 3 -28.57 0.81 8.30
C ILE A 3 -27.15 0.44 7.86
N PHE A 4 -26.93 -0.81 7.41
CA PHE A 4 -25.61 -1.32 7.01
C PHE A 4 -25.19 -0.84 5.61
N ALA A 5 -26.10 -0.86 4.64
CA ALA A 5 -25.91 -0.22 3.33
C ALA A 5 -25.62 1.29 3.43
N LEU A 6 -26.18 2.01 4.42
CA LEU A 6 -25.82 3.42 4.67
C LEU A 6 -24.39 3.60 5.22
N THR A 7 -23.87 2.62 5.97
CA THR A 7 -22.47 2.58 6.46
C THR A 7 -21.46 2.47 5.31
N LEU A 8 -21.81 1.70 4.27
CA LEU A 8 -20.97 1.46 3.09
C LEU A 8 -20.97 2.64 2.11
N VAL A 9 -22.12 3.33 1.96
CA VAL A 9 -22.19 4.58 1.18
C VAL A 9 -21.40 5.73 1.84
N GLY A 10 -21.28 5.73 3.16
CA GLY A 10 -20.40 6.66 3.90
C GLY A 10 -18.91 6.42 3.62
N LEU A 11 -18.47 5.16 3.63
CA LEU A 11 -17.08 4.74 3.34
C LEU A 11 -16.60 5.08 1.93
N ALA A 12 -17.50 5.04 0.94
CA ALA A 12 -17.17 5.35 -0.47
C ALA A 12 -16.72 6.81 -0.73
N HIS A 13 -16.85 7.69 0.26
CA HIS A 13 -16.44 9.11 0.18
C HIS A 13 -15.26 9.46 1.11
N ILE A 14 -14.60 8.47 1.70
CA ILE A 14 -13.52 8.69 2.66
C ILE A 14 -12.18 8.56 1.93
N THR A 15 -11.42 9.65 1.95
CA THR A 15 -10.08 9.72 1.35
C THR A 15 -9.09 8.99 2.25
N HIS A 16 -8.79 7.72 1.97
CA HIS A 16 -7.72 7.01 2.66
C HIS A 16 -6.35 7.60 2.30
N ALA A 17 -5.46 7.75 3.28
CA ALA A 17 -4.26 8.59 3.16
C ALA A 17 -2.90 7.85 3.13
N CYS A 18 -2.84 6.66 2.53
CA CYS A 18 -1.59 5.90 2.35
C CYS A 18 -0.47 6.71 1.69
N THR A 19 0.75 6.66 2.24
CA THR A 19 1.94 7.29 1.64
C THR A 19 3.06 6.27 1.48
N SER A 20 3.70 6.21 0.32
CA SER A 20 4.96 5.50 0.15
C SER A 20 6.06 6.42 -0.38
N ILE A 21 7.29 6.16 0.07
CA ILE A 21 8.49 6.88 -0.33
C ILE A 21 9.65 5.91 -0.45
N SER A 22 10.64 6.22 -1.28
CA SER A 22 11.88 5.48 -1.35
C SER A 22 13.08 6.34 -1.64
N THR A 23 14.23 5.84 -1.24
CA THR A 23 15.53 6.35 -1.61
C THR A 23 16.53 5.21 -1.76
N HIS A 24 17.75 5.51 -2.22
CA HIS A 24 18.85 4.55 -2.26
C HIS A 24 20.11 5.16 -1.65
N ASP A 25 20.97 4.31 -1.10
CA ASP A 25 22.33 4.68 -0.74
C ASP A 25 23.28 4.63 -1.94
N SER A 26 24.55 5.01 -1.73
CA SER A 26 25.58 5.00 -2.77
C SER A 26 25.93 3.60 -3.30
N ASP A 27 25.60 2.55 -2.55
CA ASP A 27 25.82 1.15 -2.95
C ASP A 27 24.61 0.58 -3.73
N GLY A 28 23.55 1.37 -3.91
CA GLY A 28 22.33 0.98 -4.61
C GLY A 28 21.35 0.17 -3.75
N ASN A 29 21.53 0.11 -2.43
CA ASN A 29 20.53 -0.46 -1.53
C ASN A 29 19.31 0.45 -1.52
N PHE A 30 18.20 -0.07 -2.00
CA PHE A 30 16.93 0.63 -2.10
C PHE A 30 16.15 0.45 -0.80
N VAL A 31 15.70 1.56 -0.21
CA VAL A 31 14.84 1.54 0.99
C VAL A 31 13.49 2.09 0.60
N VAL A 32 12.45 1.27 0.76
CA VAL A 32 11.08 1.61 0.43
C VAL A 32 10.25 1.60 1.70
N GLY A 33 9.63 2.71 2.04
CA GLY A 33 8.76 2.83 3.20
C GLY A 33 7.32 3.14 2.81
N ARG A 34 6.37 2.73 3.66
CA ARG A 34 4.94 3.01 3.49
C ARG A 34 4.22 3.17 4.82
N THR A 35 3.28 4.10 4.88
CA THR A 35 2.25 4.20 5.93
C THR A 35 0.91 3.62 5.46
N MET A 36 0.17 3.01 6.39
CA MET A 36 -1.21 2.57 6.17
C MET A 36 -2.19 3.44 6.92
N GLU A 37 -2.92 4.27 6.21
CA GLU A 37 -3.98 5.10 6.77
C GLU A 37 -5.34 4.47 6.52
N LEU A 38 -6.03 4.17 7.61
CA LEU A 38 -7.38 3.61 7.57
C LEU A 38 -8.13 3.99 8.85
N MET A 39 -9.45 4.11 8.76
CA MET A 39 -10.28 4.35 9.94
C MET A 39 -10.09 3.19 10.92
N GLY A 40 -9.91 3.53 12.20
CA GLY A 40 -9.93 2.51 13.26
C GLY A 40 -11.29 1.79 13.32
N ALA A 41 -11.30 0.57 13.82
CA ALA A 41 -12.52 -0.17 14.11
C ALA A 41 -13.10 0.26 15.47
N LYS A 42 -14.43 0.39 15.59
CA LYS A 42 -15.14 0.60 16.87
C LYS A 42 -16.08 -0.57 17.16
N GLY A 43 -16.46 -0.71 18.43
CA GLY A 43 -17.46 -1.69 18.86
C GLY A 43 -16.96 -3.12 18.71
N ALA A 44 -17.81 -4.02 18.21
CA ALA A 44 -17.51 -5.44 18.07
C ALA A 44 -16.66 -5.80 16.83
N LEU A 45 -16.47 -4.86 15.88
CA LEU A 45 -15.76 -5.12 14.62
C LEU A 45 -14.31 -5.66 14.78
N PRO A 46 -13.51 -5.25 15.79
CA PRO A 46 -12.22 -5.87 16.06
C PRO A 46 -12.31 -7.38 16.35
N HIS A 47 -13.38 -7.83 17.02
CA HIS A 47 -13.62 -9.25 17.35
C HIS A 47 -14.12 -10.06 16.14
N VAL A 48 -14.77 -9.41 15.18
CA VAL A 48 -15.23 -10.03 13.93
C VAL A 48 -14.07 -10.36 13.00
N LEU A 49 -13.06 -9.48 12.98
CA LEU A 49 -11.82 -9.65 12.23
C LEU A 49 -10.79 -10.50 13.00
N GLU A 50 -11.17 -11.08 14.15
CA GLU A 50 -10.28 -11.96 14.90
C GLU A 50 -10.02 -13.28 14.18
N LEU A 51 -8.88 -13.85 14.55
CA LEU A 51 -8.22 -15.06 14.06
C LEU A 51 -9.00 -16.37 14.30
N ASN A 52 -10.32 -16.38 14.11
CA ASN A 52 -11.15 -17.56 14.32
C ASN A 52 -10.85 -18.68 13.30
N GLY A 53 -10.28 -18.33 12.13
CA GLY A 53 -9.87 -19.28 11.09
C GLY A 53 -8.43 -19.84 11.21
N LEU A 54 -7.68 -19.54 12.28
CA LEU A 54 -6.32 -20.10 12.47
C LEU A 54 -6.32 -21.32 13.39
N ASN A 55 -5.77 -22.44 12.93
CA ASN A 55 -5.55 -23.61 13.79
C ASN A 55 -4.41 -23.35 14.79
N HIS A 56 -4.39 -24.06 15.93
CA HIS A 56 -3.39 -23.91 17.00
C HIS A 56 -1.93 -23.97 16.53
N THR A 57 -1.64 -24.63 15.40
CA THR A 57 -0.30 -24.77 14.80
C THR A 57 0.12 -23.55 13.97
N GLN A 58 -0.81 -22.84 13.33
CA GLN A 58 -0.55 -21.58 12.61
C GLN A 58 -0.50 -20.39 13.58
N ARG A 59 -1.24 -20.53 14.68
CA ARG A 59 -1.21 -19.72 15.89
C ARG A 59 0.08 -19.98 16.67
N GLN A 60 1.22 -19.52 16.16
CA GLN A 60 2.48 -19.63 16.90
C GLN A 60 2.55 -18.53 17.99
N PHE A 61 1.47 -18.37 18.78
CA PHE A 61 1.43 -17.42 19.89
C PHE A 61 2.56 -17.74 20.87
N ASP A 62 3.29 -16.70 21.24
CA ASP A 62 4.14 -16.77 22.41
C ASP A 62 3.25 -17.17 23.59
N LYS A 63 3.46 -18.36 24.15
CA LYS A 63 2.68 -18.90 25.27
C LYS A 63 2.77 -18.01 26.53
N SER A 64 3.61 -16.96 26.51
CA SER A 64 3.76 -15.98 27.58
C SER A 64 2.77 -14.82 27.53
N THR A 65 2.01 -14.61 26.43
CA THR A 65 1.06 -13.49 26.34
C THR A 65 -0.36 -13.96 25.97
N SER A 66 -1.22 -14.02 26.98
CA SER A 66 -2.69 -14.01 26.86
C SER A 66 -3.26 -12.72 26.21
N SER A 67 -2.57 -12.11 25.25
CA SER A 67 -2.81 -10.74 24.78
C SER A 67 -3.77 -10.61 23.59
N ILE A 68 -4.56 -11.64 23.28
CA ILE A 68 -5.62 -11.52 22.26
C ILE A 68 -6.70 -10.52 22.72
N ASP A 69 -6.93 -10.39 24.03
CA ASP A 69 -7.80 -9.37 24.64
C ASP A 69 -7.24 -7.93 24.59
N LYS A 70 -6.09 -7.71 23.92
CA LYS A 70 -5.37 -6.42 23.92
C LYS A 70 -5.20 -5.83 22.52
N ASN A 71 -6.17 -5.95 21.60
CA ASN A 71 -6.18 -5.03 20.45
C ASN A 71 -6.35 -3.60 21.02
N PRO A 72 -5.29 -2.77 21.00
CA PRO A 72 -5.30 -1.50 21.69
C PRO A 72 -6.26 -0.54 20.96
N ALA A 73 -7.41 -0.26 21.57
CA ALA A 73 -8.17 0.97 21.32
C ALA A 73 -8.61 1.25 19.86
N GLY A 74 -8.99 0.19 19.13
CA GLY A 74 -9.70 0.29 17.86
C GLY A 74 -8.83 0.28 16.61
N LEU A 75 -7.67 -0.39 16.62
CA LEU A 75 -6.94 -0.70 15.40
C LEU A 75 -7.58 -1.87 14.66
N ILE A 76 -7.36 -1.94 13.35
CA ILE A 76 -7.67 -3.15 12.57
C ILE A 76 -6.64 -4.23 12.96
N PRO A 77 -7.04 -5.51 13.15
CA PRO A 77 -6.13 -6.57 13.56
C PRO A 77 -5.27 -7.06 12.39
N TRP A 78 -4.40 -6.18 11.90
CA TRP A 78 -3.41 -6.51 10.87
C TRP A 78 -2.50 -7.64 11.35
N LEU A 79 -2.17 -8.54 10.43
CA LEU A 79 -1.27 -9.64 10.69
C LEU A 79 0.03 -9.46 9.93
N ILE A 80 1.15 -9.82 10.54
CA ILE A 80 2.33 -10.21 9.79
C ILE A 80 2.18 -11.68 9.42
N GLY A 81 2.09 -11.96 8.12
CA GLY A 81 1.99 -13.30 7.55
C GLY A 81 3.31 -13.79 6.96
N VAL A 82 3.56 -15.09 7.07
CA VAL A 82 4.59 -15.83 6.34
C VAL A 82 3.86 -16.81 5.45
N HIS A 83 4.16 -16.76 4.15
CA HIS A 83 3.53 -17.57 3.12
C HIS A 83 4.60 -18.42 2.44
N PRO A 84 4.66 -19.74 2.67
CA PRO A 84 5.64 -20.60 2.00
C PRO A 84 5.42 -20.76 0.50
N LYS A 85 6.45 -21.26 -0.19
CA LYS A 85 6.33 -21.84 -1.53
C LYS A 85 5.29 -22.94 -1.58
N ASP A 86 4.73 -23.14 -2.76
CA ASP A 86 3.71 -24.12 -3.08
C ASP A 86 2.42 -23.96 -2.25
N GLN A 87 2.26 -22.82 -1.56
CA GLN A 87 1.01 -22.47 -0.89
C GLN A 87 -0.02 -22.08 -1.93
N LYS A 88 -1.24 -22.61 -1.76
CA LYS A 88 -2.40 -22.33 -2.60
C LYS A 88 -3.00 -20.97 -2.23
N HIS A 89 -3.25 -20.13 -3.23
CA HIS A 89 -3.85 -18.81 -3.12
C HIS A 89 -4.88 -18.59 -4.26
N GLY A 90 -5.57 -17.45 -4.24
CA GLY A 90 -6.58 -17.10 -5.23
C GLY A 90 -7.93 -17.75 -4.97
N GLY A 91 -8.81 -17.77 -5.98
CA GLY A 91 -10.19 -18.22 -5.79
C GLY A 91 -11.00 -17.29 -4.88
N CYS A 92 -10.63 -16.01 -4.80
CA CYS A 92 -11.36 -15.01 -4.01
C CYS A 92 -12.83 -14.95 -4.41
N VAL A 93 -13.68 -15.22 -3.42
CA VAL A 93 -15.15 -15.26 -3.53
C VAL A 93 -15.79 -13.92 -3.91
N LEU A 94 -15.02 -12.83 -3.85
CA LEU A 94 -15.48 -11.50 -4.25
C LEU A 94 -15.32 -11.24 -5.76
N CYS A 95 -14.65 -12.15 -6.48
CA CYS A 95 -14.38 -12.05 -7.91
C CYS A 95 -14.95 -13.25 -8.67
N GLU A 96 -15.65 -13.01 -9.78
CA GLU A 96 -16.22 -14.08 -10.60
C GLU A 96 -15.13 -14.92 -11.27
N ASP A 97 -15.15 -16.23 -11.04
CA ASP A 97 -14.21 -17.22 -11.59
C ASP A 97 -12.73 -16.83 -11.42
N SER A 98 -12.35 -16.22 -10.30
CA SER A 98 -10.94 -15.90 -10.06
C SER A 98 -10.09 -17.18 -9.99
N SER A 99 -8.90 -17.12 -10.60
CA SER A 99 -8.02 -18.26 -10.73
C SER A 99 -7.36 -18.62 -9.41
N ILE A 100 -7.14 -19.91 -9.23
CA ILE A 100 -6.40 -20.50 -8.13
C ILE A 100 -4.96 -20.72 -8.60
N TRP A 101 -3.98 -20.41 -7.76
CA TRP A 101 -2.57 -20.51 -8.11
C TRP A 101 -1.73 -20.91 -6.89
N ASN A 102 -0.53 -21.44 -7.13
CA ASN A 102 0.42 -21.77 -6.07
C ASN A 102 1.60 -20.79 -6.11
N SER A 103 2.09 -20.38 -4.94
CA SER A 103 3.27 -19.53 -4.83
C SER A 103 4.54 -20.26 -5.30
N LYS A 104 5.35 -19.60 -6.14
CA LYS A 104 6.70 -20.05 -6.53
C LYS A 104 7.78 -19.53 -5.57
N TYR A 105 7.49 -18.40 -4.90
CA TYR A 105 8.35 -17.76 -3.92
C TYR A 105 7.63 -17.71 -2.57
N SER A 106 8.36 -17.97 -1.50
CA SER A 106 7.91 -17.63 -0.16
C SER A 106 7.96 -16.11 0.04
N PHE A 107 7.02 -15.57 0.81
CA PHE A 107 6.97 -14.15 1.11
C PHE A 107 6.47 -13.85 2.52
N VAL A 108 6.81 -12.65 3.01
CA VAL A 108 6.18 -12.07 4.20
C VAL A 108 5.32 -10.89 3.79
N SER A 109 4.22 -10.67 4.51
CA SER A 109 3.25 -9.64 4.15
C SER A 109 2.50 -9.08 5.37
N VAL A 110 1.82 -7.96 5.15
CA VAL A 110 0.85 -7.40 6.10
C VAL A 110 -0.56 -7.73 5.63
N ASP A 111 -1.22 -8.63 6.34
CA ASP A 111 -2.44 -9.28 5.91
C ASP A 111 -3.65 -8.83 6.70
N ILE A 112 -4.81 -8.89 6.04
CA ILE A 112 -6.10 -9.08 6.70
C ILE A 112 -6.57 -10.48 6.36
N ARG A 113 -7.00 -11.22 7.39
CA ARG A 113 -7.69 -12.51 7.25
C ARG A 113 -9.09 -12.40 7.83
N ILE A 114 -10.08 -12.86 7.08
CA ILE A 114 -11.49 -12.84 7.47
C ILE A 114 -12.05 -14.24 7.29
N ASP A 115 -12.49 -14.87 8.38
CA ASP A 115 -13.11 -16.20 8.36
C ASP A 115 -14.60 -16.07 7.97
N LEU A 116 -14.93 -16.51 6.76
CA LEU A 116 -16.25 -16.44 6.16
C LEU A 116 -17.27 -17.41 6.81
N GLN A 117 -16.82 -18.36 7.64
CA GLN A 117 -17.68 -19.30 8.37
C GLN A 117 -17.91 -18.90 9.84
N SER A 118 -17.46 -17.73 10.27
CA SER A 118 -17.70 -17.30 11.64
C SER A 118 -19.20 -17.16 11.92
N ASP A 119 -19.67 -17.64 13.08
CA ASP A 119 -21.05 -17.44 13.58
C ASP A 119 -21.33 -15.98 13.98
N ASP A 120 -20.47 -15.03 13.62
CA ASP A 120 -20.64 -13.62 13.96
C ASP A 120 -21.75 -12.97 13.13
N THR A 121 -22.76 -12.46 13.84
CA THR A 121 -23.94 -11.80 13.26
C THR A 121 -23.62 -10.55 12.41
N ILE A 122 -22.47 -9.91 12.65
CA ILE A 122 -22.02 -8.74 11.88
C ILE A 122 -21.38 -9.18 10.57
N LEU A 123 -20.52 -10.20 10.60
CA LEU A 123 -19.88 -10.71 9.40
C LEU A 123 -20.87 -11.39 8.47
N SER A 124 -21.75 -12.22 9.01
CA SER A 124 -22.84 -12.83 8.24
C SER A 124 -23.72 -11.77 7.57
N GLY A 125 -24.06 -10.67 8.27
CA GLY A 125 -24.77 -9.54 7.67
C GLY A 125 -24.01 -8.84 6.54
N MET A 126 -22.69 -8.72 6.63
CA MET A 126 -21.85 -8.19 5.55
C MET A 126 -21.81 -9.15 4.35
N LEU A 127 -21.57 -10.44 4.58
CA LEU A 127 -21.47 -11.47 3.52
C LEU A 127 -22.81 -11.67 2.79
N ASP A 128 -23.92 -11.61 3.52
CA ASP A 128 -25.28 -11.63 2.97
C ASP A 128 -25.55 -10.41 2.06
N GLU A 129 -25.09 -9.22 2.44
CA GLU A 129 -25.19 -8.00 1.61
C GLU A 129 -24.28 -8.06 0.37
N PHE A 130 -23.19 -8.82 0.41
CA PHE A 130 -22.31 -9.06 -0.74
C PHE A 130 -22.73 -10.25 -1.61
N ASN A 131 -23.81 -10.96 -1.25
CA ASN A 131 -24.33 -12.13 -1.96
C ASN A 131 -23.25 -13.22 -2.18
N VAL A 132 -22.34 -13.35 -1.22
CA VAL A 132 -21.25 -14.31 -1.24
C VAL A 132 -21.76 -15.64 -0.69
N THR A 133 -21.96 -16.64 -1.56
CA THR A 133 -22.30 -18.00 -1.13
C THR A 133 -21.03 -18.86 -1.12
N SER A 134 -20.69 -19.47 0.03
CA SER A 134 -19.61 -20.47 0.08
C SER A 134 -20.03 -21.68 -0.76
N ASP A 135 -19.31 -21.96 -1.84
CA ASP A 135 -19.63 -23.07 -2.76
C ASP A 135 -19.17 -24.46 -2.24
N GLY A 136 -18.62 -24.50 -1.04
CA GLY A 136 -18.13 -25.73 -0.40
C GLY A 136 -16.83 -26.26 -1.00
N SER A 137 -16.12 -25.47 -1.83
CA SER A 137 -14.81 -25.86 -2.36
C SER A 137 -13.71 -25.72 -1.29
N GLU A 138 -12.71 -26.62 -1.34
CA GLU A 138 -11.56 -26.73 -0.42
C GLU A 138 -10.54 -25.58 -0.53
N ILE A 139 -10.92 -24.40 -1.03
CA ILE A 139 -10.16 -23.19 -0.73
C ILE A 139 -10.78 -22.66 0.54
N ASP A 140 -9.99 -22.71 1.61
CA ASP A 140 -10.34 -22.31 2.96
C ASP A 140 -11.35 -21.17 2.96
N ASN A 141 -12.38 -21.28 3.81
CA ASN A 141 -13.43 -20.28 4.00
C ASN A 141 -12.89 -18.99 4.63
N VAL A 142 -11.73 -18.50 4.19
CA VAL A 142 -10.98 -17.40 4.71
C VAL A 142 -10.65 -16.49 3.54
N LEU A 143 -11.16 -15.26 3.57
CA LEU A 143 -10.70 -14.20 2.69
C LEU A 143 -9.39 -13.66 3.27
N GLU A 144 -8.30 -13.84 2.54
CA GLU A 144 -6.98 -13.31 2.87
C GLU A 144 -6.50 -12.36 1.77
N PHE A 145 -6.05 -11.18 2.14
CA PHE A 145 -5.36 -10.30 1.21
C PHE A 145 -4.25 -9.50 1.89
N SER A 146 -3.19 -9.24 1.11
CA SER A 146 -2.00 -8.53 1.57
C SER A 146 -1.98 -7.09 1.11
N THR A 147 -1.65 -6.21 2.04
CA THR A 147 -1.55 -4.76 1.77
C THR A 147 -0.12 -4.28 1.57
N ASP A 148 0.85 -5.01 2.10
CA ASP A 148 2.28 -4.90 1.83
C ASP A 148 2.91 -6.29 1.81
N GLY A 149 4.10 -6.40 1.23
CA GLY A 149 4.97 -7.52 1.51
C GLY A 149 6.30 -7.45 0.77
N MET A 150 7.11 -8.48 1.00
CA MET A 150 8.34 -8.75 0.27
C MET A 150 8.59 -10.25 0.20
N ASN A 151 9.03 -10.73 -0.96
CA ASN A 151 9.35 -12.14 -1.15
C ASN A 151 10.84 -12.44 -0.92
N GLU A 152 11.19 -13.73 -0.88
CA GLU A 152 12.57 -14.18 -0.65
C GLU A 152 13.55 -13.79 -1.78
N ALA A 153 13.05 -13.35 -2.94
CA ALA A 153 13.85 -12.82 -4.05
C ALA A 153 14.14 -11.31 -3.92
N GLY A 154 13.45 -10.64 -3.00
CA GLY A 154 13.56 -9.19 -2.81
C GLY A 154 12.58 -8.38 -3.66
N LEU A 155 11.56 -9.00 -4.26
CA LEU A 155 10.44 -8.25 -4.84
C LEU A 155 9.52 -7.78 -3.72
N ALA A 156 9.21 -6.50 -3.68
CA ALA A 156 8.38 -5.85 -2.68
C ALA A 156 7.14 -5.23 -3.31
N VAL A 157 6.02 -5.27 -2.59
CA VAL A 157 4.73 -4.69 -3.00
C VAL A 157 4.19 -3.81 -1.89
N SER A 158 3.55 -2.72 -2.30
CA SER A 158 2.79 -1.77 -1.49
C SER A 158 1.46 -1.49 -2.18
N SER A 159 0.33 -1.90 -1.61
CA SER A 159 -0.99 -1.53 -2.12
C SER A 159 -1.54 -0.32 -1.36
N MET A 160 -2.20 0.57 -2.09
CA MET A 160 -2.76 1.81 -1.53
C MET A 160 -4.11 2.06 -2.17
N PHE A 161 -5.02 2.69 -1.41
CA PHE A 161 -6.33 3.04 -1.92
C PHE A 161 -6.23 3.99 -3.12
N PHE A 162 -7.04 3.75 -4.13
CA PHE A 162 -7.10 4.55 -5.35
C PHE A 162 -8.52 4.52 -5.88
N HIS A 163 -9.35 5.49 -5.47
CA HIS A 163 -10.79 5.51 -5.72
C HIS A 163 -11.15 5.37 -7.21
N ARG A 164 -10.30 5.90 -8.10
CA ARG A 164 -10.49 5.80 -9.56
C ARG A 164 -10.24 4.43 -10.16
N SER A 165 -9.84 3.42 -9.37
CA SER A 165 -9.64 2.09 -9.92
C SER A 165 -10.91 1.52 -10.53
N THR A 166 -10.76 0.99 -11.74
CA THR A 166 -11.76 0.17 -12.42
C THR A 166 -11.01 -0.94 -13.14
N TYR A 167 -11.40 -2.18 -12.85
CA TYR A 167 -10.63 -3.36 -13.23
C TYR A 167 -11.04 -3.91 -14.59
N GLN A 168 -10.23 -4.82 -15.12
CA GLN A 168 -10.43 -5.35 -16.47
C GLN A 168 -11.65 -6.29 -16.51
N THR A 169 -12.33 -6.32 -17.66
CA THR A 169 -13.37 -7.30 -17.96
C THR A 169 -12.83 -8.27 -19.02
N PRO A 170 -12.54 -9.54 -18.67
CA PRO A 170 -12.10 -10.54 -19.64
C PRO A 170 -13.19 -10.78 -20.71
N PRO A 171 -12.84 -11.03 -21.97
CA PRO A 171 -13.82 -11.38 -22.99
C PRO A 171 -14.50 -12.73 -22.64
N PRO A 172 -15.76 -12.95 -23.06
CA PRO A 172 -16.38 -14.26 -22.94
C PRO A 172 -15.51 -15.32 -23.63
N VAL A 173 -15.39 -16.51 -23.05
CA VAL A 173 -14.48 -17.61 -23.46
C VAL A 173 -14.73 -18.15 -24.90
N LYS A 174 -15.60 -17.51 -25.69
CA LYS A 174 -15.79 -17.78 -27.13
C LYS A 174 -15.11 -16.70 -27.97
N ASN A 175 -13.98 -17.06 -28.60
CA ASN A 175 -13.23 -16.33 -29.63
C ASN A 175 -12.32 -15.20 -29.13
N LEU A 176 -11.13 -15.54 -28.61
CA LEU A 176 -10.00 -14.61 -28.46
C LEU A 176 -9.20 -14.57 -29.78
N PRO A 177 -9.07 -13.41 -30.47
CA PRO A 177 -8.12 -13.24 -31.56
C PRO A 177 -6.71 -12.91 -31.04
N ASP A 178 -5.68 -13.39 -31.75
CA ASP A 178 -4.27 -13.06 -31.53
C ASP A 178 -4.01 -11.57 -31.84
N VAL A 179 -3.53 -10.80 -30.87
CA VAL A 179 -3.12 -9.40 -31.06
C VAL A 179 -1.70 -9.21 -30.55
N THR A 180 -0.75 -9.04 -31.47
CA THR A 180 0.63 -8.68 -31.16
C THR A 180 0.75 -7.16 -31.07
N LEU A 181 1.08 -6.60 -29.89
CA LEU A 181 1.30 -5.16 -29.69
C LEU A 181 2.80 -4.83 -29.62
N THR A 182 3.24 -3.77 -30.31
CA THR A 182 4.62 -3.24 -30.25
C THR A 182 4.72 -2.02 -29.34
N PRO A 183 5.81 -1.81 -28.57
CA PRO A 183 5.86 -0.78 -27.54
C PRO A 183 6.11 0.61 -28.14
N LYS A 184 5.27 1.58 -27.77
CA LYS A 184 5.65 3.01 -27.75
C LYS A 184 5.63 3.50 -26.31
N SER A 185 6.63 4.30 -25.96
CA SER A 185 6.80 4.94 -24.66
C SER A 185 5.48 5.55 -24.16
N SER A 186 5.15 5.24 -22.90
CA SER A 186 3.87 5.51 -22.21
C SER A 186 2.65 4.83 -22.84
N LEU A 187 2.32 3.62 -22.37
CA LEU A 187 1.11 2.91 -22.78
C LEU A 187 -0.10 3.31 -21.92
N ARG A 188 -1.12 3.88 -22.57
CA ARG A 188 -2.52 3.55 -22.29
C ARG A 188 -2.90 2.46 -23.29
N VAL A 189 -3.42 1.33 -22.84
CA VAL A 189 -3.91 0.25 -23.73
C VAL A 189 -5.44 0.37 -23.85
N PRO A 190 -6.00 0.95 -24.91
CA PRO A 190 -7.41 0.79 -25.22
C PRO A 190 -7.62 -0.49 -26.04
N ILE A 191 -8.45 -1.41 -25.55
CA ILE A 191 -9.03 -2.45 -26.42
C ILE A 191 -10.34 -1.87 -26.98
N SER A 192 -10.27 -1.33 -28.20
CA SER A 192 -11.43 -0.88 -28.98
C SER A 192 -11.75 -1.88 -30.10
N LYS A 193 -13.05 -2.08 -30.38
CA LYS A 193 -13.61 -3.15 -31.21
C LYS A 193 -13.35 -3.08 -32.73
N ASN A 194 -12.69 -2.06 -33.29
CA ASN A 194 -12.85 -1.75 -34.72
C ASN A 194 -11.60 -1.65 -35.61
N ASP A 195 -10.38 -1.98 -35.17
CA ASP A 195 -9.19 -1.91 -36.07
C ASP A 195 -8.39 -3.22 -36.13
N VAL A 196 -8.91 -4.26 -36.81
CA VAL A 196 -8.10 -5.44 -37.18
C VAL A 196 -8.52 -6.02 -38.54
N THR A 197 -7.61 -5.99 -39.52
CA THR A 197 -7.64 -6.92 -40.66
C THR A 197 -6.99 -8.24 -40.24
N ALA A 198 -7.79 -9.30 -40.11
CA ALA A 198 -7.35 -10.61 -39.61
C ALA A 198 -6.58 -11.41 -40.67
N ASN A 199 -5.33 -11.78 -40.34
CA ASN A 199 -4.69 -12.96 -40.92
C ASN A 199 -4.83 -14.09 -39.91
N ILE A 200 -5.62 -15.12 -40.27
CA ILE A 200 -5.88 -16.28 -39.42
C ILE A 200 -4.72 -17.26 -39.61
N SER A 201 -3.85 -17.40 -38.60
CA SER A 201 -3.04 -18.60 -38.41
C SER A 201 -3.51 -19.31 -37.15
N THR A 202 -3.68 -20.62 -37.23
CA THR A 202 -4.15 -21.46 -36.12
C THR A 202 -2.97 -21.76 -35.20
N SER A 203 -2.77 -20.93 -34.18
CA SER A 203 -1.99 -21.27 -32.99
C SER A 203 -2.96 -21.37 -31.79
N SER A 204 -2.69 -22.25 -30.83
CA SER A 204 -3.53 -22.45 -29.65
C SER A 204 -3.68 -21.13 -28.87
N SER A 205 -4.93 -20.69 -28.64
CA SER A 205 -5.19 -19.48 -27.86
C SER A 205 -4.45 -19.50 -26.52
N PRO A 206 -3.83 -18.38 -26.10
CA PRO A 206 -3.11 -18.31 -24.83
C PRO A 206 -4.02 -18.67 -23.66
N SER A 207 -3.46 -19.32 -22.64
CA SER A 207 -4.21 -19.61 -21.40
C SER A 207 -4.64 -18.31 -20.73
N LEU A 208 -5.84 -18.27 -20.15
CA LEU A 208 -6.40 -17.09 -19.52
C LEU A 208 -6.38 -17.26 -18.00
N THR A 209 -5.76 -16.30 -17.31
CA THR A 209 -5.68 -16.27 -15.84
C THR A 209 -6.33 -15.00 -15.33
N LYS A 210 -7.29 -15.16 -14.41
CA LYS A 210 -8.03 -14.07 -13.79
C LYS A 210 -7.53 -13.89 -12.36
N ILE A 211 -6.86 -12.79 -12.06
CA ILE A 211 -6.40 -12.47 -10.71
C ILE A 211 -7.40 -11.50 -10.09
N CYS A 212 -7.94 -11.84 -8.93
CA CYS A 212 -8.80 -10.90 -8.20
C CYS A 212 -7.98 -9.70 -7.74
N TRP A 213 -8.53 -8.49 -7.78
CA TRP A 213 -7.78 -7.29 -7.42
C TRP A 213 -7.19 -7.35 -6.00
N LEU A 214 -7.89 -7.97 -5.04
CA LEU A 214 -7.37 -8.18 -3.68
C LEU A 214 -6.22 -9.18 -3.63
N ASP A 215 -6.16 -10.13 -4.55
CA ASP A 215 -5.10 -11.14 -4.63
C ASP A 215 -3.86 -10.63 -5.37
N LEU A 216 -3.93 -9.48 -6.06
CA LEU A 216 -2.85 -9.04 -6.95
C LEU A 216 -1.52 -8.87 -6.19
N SER A 217 -1.54 -8.36 -4.96
CA SER A 217 -0.33 -8.25 -4.13
C SER A 217 0.30 -9.61 -3.85
N ASN A 218 -0.52 -10.59 -3.44
CA ASN A 218 -0.08 -11.96 -3.17
C ASN A 218 0.44 -12.63 -4.44
N TRP A 219 -0.27 -12.46 -5.54
CA TRP A 219 0.11 -13.02 -6.82
C TRP A 219 1.45 -12.47 -7.29
N ILE A 220 1.69 -11.16 -7.14
CA ILE A 220 2.97 -10.53 -7.45
C ILE A 220 4.09 -11.12 -6.59
N LEU A 221 3.92 -11.12 -5.26
CA LEU A 221 4.94 -11.59 -4.32
C LEU A 221 5.23 -13.10 -4.49
N GLY A 222 4.19 -13.88 -4.76
CA GLY A 222 4.29 -15.33 -4.88
C GLY A 222 4.85 -15.80 -6.22
N ASN A 223 4.78 -15.03 -7.32
CA ASN A 223 5.06 -15.58 -8.65
C ASN A 223 6.22 -14.94 -9.43
N PHE A 224 6.78 -13.83 -8.96
CA PHE A 224 7.81 -13.09 -9.71
C PHE A 224 9.06 -12.83 -8.89
N GLU A 225 10.20 -12.89 -9.56
CA GLU A 225 11.49 -12.56 -8.94
C GLU A 225 11.74 -11.04 -8.90
N ASN A 226 11.32 -10.33 -9.96
CA ASN A 226 11.67 -8.93 -10.19
C ASN A 226 10.60 -8.19 -11.01
N VAL A 227 10.71 -6.86 -11.06
CA VAL A 227 9.75 -5.98 -11.76
C VAL A 227 9.68 -6.27 -13.26
N THR A 228 10.80 -6.65 -13.88
CA THR A 228 10.85 -6.91 -15.32
C THR A 228 9.98 -8.11 -15.71
N GLU A 229 10.09 -9.20 -14.94
CA GLU A 229 9.29 -10.41 -15.14
C GLU A 229 7.80 -10.12 -14.98
N LEU A 230 7.43 -9.37 -13.94
CA LEU A 230 6.05 -8.93 -13.70
C LEU A 230 5.50 -8.07 -14.85
N GLN A 231 6.26 -7.06 -15.28
CA GLN A 231 5.85 -6.19 -16.39
C GLN A 231 5.65 -6.99 -17.68
N ASP A 232 6.57 -7.91 -17.98
CA ASP A 232 6.45 -8.78 -19.14
C ASP A 232 5.20 -9.65 -19.08
N MET A 233 4.87 -10.23 -17.91
CA MET A 233 3.68 -11.05 -17.75
C MET A 233 2.37 -10.25 -17.85
N LEU A 234 2.34 -9.03 -17.31
CA LEU A 234 1.16 -8.17 -17.38
C LEU A 234 0.92 -7.59 -18.80
N LEU A 235 1.97 -7.46 -19.62
CA LEU A 235 1.91 -6.80 -20.93
C LEU A 235 1.94 -7.74 -22.13
N LYS A 236 2.55 -8.93 -22.03
CA LYS A 236 2.75 -9.86 -23.17
C LYS A 236 1.72 -11.00 -23.13
N SER A 237 0.99 -11.16 -24.22
CA SER A 237 -0.15 -12.09 -24.36
C SER A 237 0.17 -13.43 -25.03
N ASP A 238 1.40 -13.65 -25.52
CA ASP A 238 1.69 -14.73 -26.47
C ASP A 238 1.58 -16.16 -25.88
N LYS A 239 1.57 -16.30 -24.56
CA LYS A 239 1.49 -17.61 -23.85
C LYS A 239 0.35 -17.66 -22.85
N GLU A 240 0.19 -16.59 -22.09
CA GLU A 240 -0.80 -16.46 -21.04
C GLU A 240 -1.29 -15.01 -21.05
N THR A 241 -2.59 -14.79 -20.91
CA THR A 241 -3.16 -13.45 -20.75
C THR A 241 -3.67 -13.30 -19.33
N ILE A 242 -3.08 -12.35 -18.59
CA ILE A 242 -3.48 -12.01 -17.23
C ILE A 242 -4.54 -10.91 -17.26
N TYR A 243 -5.66 -11.15 -16.58
CA TYR A 243 -6.65 -10.13 -16.29
C TYR A 243 -6.74 -9.89 -14.80
N THR A 244 -6.52 -8.65 -14.36
CA THR A 244 -6.92 -8.26 -12.99
C THR A 244 -8.38 -7.87 -13.00
N ILE A 245 -9.19 -8.66 -12.31
CA ILE A 245 -10.66 -8.53 -12.29
C ILE A 245 -11.14 -7.89 -10.99
N GLY A 246 -12.24 -7.15 -11.08
CA GLY A 246 -12.85 -6.43 -9.97
C GLY A 246 -13.93 -7.23 -9.24
N PRO A 247 -14.59 -6.60 -8.25
CA PRO A 247 -15.63 -7.25 -7.47
C PRO A 247 -16.87 -7.62 -8.30
N ILE A 248 -17.50 -8.74 -7.95
CA ILE A 248 -18.83 -9.13 -8.44
C ILE A 248 -19.86 -8.08 -8.07
N ASN A 249 -19.79 -7.55 -6.84
CA ASN A 249 -20.66 -6.48 -6.36
C ASN A 249 -19.96 -5.12 -6.51
N PRO A 250 -20.40 -4.23 -7.42
CA PRO A 250 -19.81 -2.90 -7.59
C PRO A 250 -19.87 -2.00 -6.35
N SER A 251 -20.65 -2.36 -5.32
CA SER A 251 -20.67 -1.63 -4.04
C SER A 251 -19.42 -1.89 -3.20
N LEU A 252 -18.59 -2.89 -3.55
CA LEU A 252 -17.30 -3.21 -2.94
C LEU A 252 -16.16 -2.25 -3.34
N VAL A 253 -16.47 -1.18 -4.08
CA VAL A 253 -15.53 -0.13 -4.54
C VAL A 253 -14.77 0.61 -3.42
N PHE A 254 -15.09 0.36 -2.15
CA PHE A 254 -14.34 0.91 -1.03
C PHE A 254 -12.93 0.33 -0.89
N PHE A 255 -12.59 -0.79 -1.55
CA PHE A 255 -11.23 -1.32 -1.67
C PHE A 255 -10.66 -1.19 -3.09
N ASN A 256 -10.92 -0.08 -3.77
CA ASN A 256 -10.23 0.23 -5.00
C ASN A 256 -8.75 0.53 -4.69
N LEU A 257 -7.84 -0.15 -5.38
CA LEU A 257 -6.40 -0.13 -5.11
C LEU A 257 -5.58 0.21 -6.35
N HIS A 258 -4.42 0.83 -6.12
CA HIS A 258 -3.27 0.79 -7.01
C HIS A 258 -2.06 0.20 -6.28
N TRP A 259 -1.03 -0.17 -7.03
CA TRP A 259 0.14 -0.86 -6.46
C TRP A 259 1.41 -0.15 -6.83
N ARG A 260 2.32 -0.11 -5.86
CA ARG A 260 3.74 0.13 -6.09
C ARG A 260 4.48 -1.19 -5.95
N VAL A 261 5.38 -1.46 -6.88
CA VAL A 261 6.22 -2.67 -6.88
C VAL A 261 7.68 -2.25 -7.03
N ASP A 262 8.55 -2.80 -6.20
CA ASP A 262 9.96 -2.48 -6.13
C ASP A 262 10.79 -3.77 -6.11
N ASP A 263 11.94 -3.82 -6.78
CA ASP A 263 12.81 -5.01 -6.77
C ASP A 263 14.23 -4.73 -6.25
N SER A 264 14.98 -5.82 -6.06
CA SER A 264 16.39 -5.80 -5.62
C SER A 264 17.36 -5.20 -6.65
N ASN A 265 16.92 -4.94 -7.88
CA ASN A 265 17.70 -4.21 -8.88
C ASN A 265 17.44 -2.70 -8.83
N GLY A 266 16.63 -2.21 -7.87
CA GLY A 266 16.28 -0.81 -7.73
C GLY A 266 15.23 -0.32 -8.74
N LYS A 267 14.56 -1.24 -9.46
CA LYS A 267 13.42 -0.85 -10.31
C LYS A 267 12.20 -0.62 -9.43
N SER A 268 11.46 0.45 -9.71
CA SER A 268 10.22 0.79 -9.04
C SER A 268 9.16 1.15 -10.08
N ILE A 269 7.97 0.56 -9.95
CA ILE A 269 6.83 0.82 -10.84
C ILE A 269 5.55 1.10 -10.04
N VAL A 270 4.63 1.83 -10.68
CA VAL A 270 3.24 2.01 -10.23
C VAL A 270 2.32 1.33 -11.23
N ILE A 271 1.40 0.50 -10.72
CA ILE A 271 0.37 -0.21 -11.48
C ILE A 271 -0.98 0.39 -11.12
N GLU A 272 -1.65 0.99 -12.09
CA GLU A 272 -2.97 1.60 -11.95
C GLU A 272 -3.94 1.00 -12.98
N TYR A 273 -5.17 0.72 -12.56
CA TYR A 273 -6.24 0.30 -13.47
C TYR A 273 -7.27 1.42 -13.55
N VAL A 274 -7.28 2.18 -14.65
CA VAL A 274 -8.18 3.33 -14.83
C VAL A 274 -9.01 3.11 -16.08
N ASP A 275 -10.32 3.32 -15.97
CA ASP A 275 -11.34 3.01 -16.99
C ASP A 275 -11.22 1.57 -17.52
N GLY A 276 -10.93 0.60 -16.65
CA GLY A 276 -10.72 -0.81 -17.02
C GLY A 276 -9.39 -1.11 -17.70
N MET A 277 -8.49 -0.12 -17.84
CA MET A 277 -7.22 -0.25 -18.55
C MET A 277 -6.04 -0.28 -17.58
N LEU A 278 -5.14 -1.25 -17.79
CA LEU A 278 -3.85 -1.31 -17.12
C LEU A 278 -2.93 -0.17 -17.59
N SER A 279 -2.40 0.59 -16.65
CA SER A 279 -1.32 1.55 -16.82
C SER A 279 -0.16 1.17 -15.91
N ILE A 280 1.04 1.06 -16.47
CA ILE A 280 2.28 0.82 -15.71
C ILE A 280 3.21 2.01 -15.89
N HIS A 281 3.60 2.63 -14.79
CA HIS A 281 4.50 3.78 -14.75
C HIS A 281 5.82 3.39 -14.11
N ASN A 282 6.94 3.87 -14.65
CA ASN A 282 8.21 3.85 -13.91
C ASN A 282 8.15 4.92 -12.82
N ASN A 283 8.38 4.53 -11.56
CA ASN A 283 8.36 5.44 -10.43
C ASN A 283 9.75 6.07 -10.21
N THR A 284 10.10 7.04 -11.04
CA THR A 284 11.40 7.72 -10.97
C THR A 284 11.48 8.77 -9.86
N VAL A 285 10.34 9.18 -9.30
CA VAL A 285 10.25 10.18 -8.22
C VAL A 285 10.25 9.55 -6.83
N GLY A 286 10.13 8.22 -6.75
CA GLY A 286 10.19 7.46 -5.51
C GLY A 286 8.97 7.60 -4.59
N VAL A 287 7.92 8.30 -4.99
CA VAL A 287 6.76 8.66 -4.14
C VAL A 287 5.49 8.08 -4.75
N VAL A 288 4.59 7.52 -3.95
CA VAL A 288 3.21 7.18 -4.38
C VAL A 288 2.26 7.46 -3.22
N THR A 289 1.06 7.95 -3.50
CA THR A 289 0.04 8.19 -2.46
C THR A 289 -1.30 7.55 -2.83
N ASN A 290 -2.29 8.33 -3.25
CA ASN A 290 -3.63 7.87 -3.64
C ASN A 290 -4.06 8.69 -4.87
N ASP A 291 -5.35 8.97 -5.02
CA ASP A 291 -5.88 9.82 -6.08
C ASP A 291 -5.31 11.25 -6.10
N PRO A 292 -5.18 11.89 -7.27
CA PRO A 292 -5.51 11.39 -8.63
C PRO A 292 -4.48 10.39 -9.20
N PRO A 293 -4.61 9.93 -10.46
CA PRO A 293 -3.65 8.99 -11.07
C PRO A 293 -2.20 9.50 -11.03
N PHE A 294 -1.24 8.59 -11.05
CA PHE A 294 0.18 8.90 -10.88
C PHE A 294 0.71 9.95 -11.86
N ASP A 295 0.28 9.90 -13.13
CA ASP A 295 0.70 10.87 -14.15
C ASP A 295 0.25 12.31 -13.86
N TRP A 296 -0.86 12.48 -13.14
CA TRP A 296 -1.32 13.77 -12.66
C TRP A 296 -0.42 14.27 -11.54
N HIS A 297 -0.05 13.43 -10.58
CA HIS A 297 0.86 13.81 -9.50
C HIS A 297 2.22 14.28 -10.04
N LEU A 298 2.77 13.60 -11.06
CA LEU A 298 3.99 14.03 -11.74
C LEU A 298 3.85 15.44 -12.35
N ARG A 299 2.73 15.74 -13.02
CA ARG A 299 2.47 17.08 -13.57
C ARG A 299 2.26 18.12 -12.47
N ASN A 300 1.63 17.73 -11.36
CA ASN A 300 1.36 18.61 -10.22
C ASN A 300 2.66 19.15 -9.58
N LEU A 301 3.76 18.39 -9.62
CA LEU A 301 5.08 18.88 -9.15
C LEU A 301 5.52 20.17 -9.85
N GLY A 302 5.09 20.40 -11.10
CA GLY A 302 5.37 21.62 -11.86
C GLY A 302 4.81 22.89 -11.23
N ASN A 303 3.75 22.79 -10.40
CA ASN A 303 3.18 23.93 -9.68
C ASN A 303 4.07 24.44 -8.54
N TYR A 304 5.10 23.68 -8.18
CA TYR A 304 6.00 23.95 -7.06
C TYR A 304 7.45 24.23 -7.54
N ILE A 305 7.62 24.63 -8.80
CA ILE A 305 8.93 24.88 -9.43
C ILE A 305 9.76 25.96 -8.72
N ASN A 306 9.13 26.80 -7.90
CA ASN A 306 9.78 27.83 -7.09
C ASN A 306 10.52 27.26 -5.87
N LEU A 307 10.19 26.04 -5.44
CA LEU A 307 10.84 25.38 -4.30
C LEU A 307 12.30 25.02 -4.64
N ARG A 308 13.20 25.26 -3.69
CA ARG A 308 14.65 25.05 -3.84
C ARG A 308 15.25 24.40 -2.59
N PRO A 309 16.26 23.52 -2.72
CA PRO A 309 16.86 22.83 -1.58
C PRO A 309 17.69 23.77 -0.68
N THR A 310 18.12 24.91 -1.22
CA THR A 310 18.91 25.91 -0.50
C THR A 310 18.06 27.11 -0.10
N SER A 311 18.37 27.73 1.04
CA SER A 311 17.82 29.03 1.40
C SER A 311 18.59 30.10 0.64
N SER A 312 18.04 30.58 -0.48
CA SER A 312 18.66 31.63 -1.30
C SER A 312 18.33 33.05 -0.84
N ILE A 313 17.46 33.22 0.17
CA ILE A 313 17.05 34.54 0.66
C ILE A 313 18.17 35.12 1.53
N ASP A 314 18.97 35.99 0.93
CA ASP A 314 19.80 36.94 1.66
C ASP A 314 19.15 38.33 1.52
N PRO A 315 18.53 38.87 2.59
CA PRO A 315 17.88 40.18 2.57
C PRO A 315 18.79 41.34 2.10
N LYS A 316 20.11 41.15 2.11
CA LYS A 316 21.09 42.17 1.67
C LYS A 316 21.44 42.09 0.19
N THR A 317 21.33 40.93 -0.44
CA THR A 317 21.75 40.71 -1.84
C THR A 317 20.59 40.35 -2.76
N ASP A 318 19.45 39.96 -2.21
CA ASP A 318 18.26 39.57 -2.96
C ASP A 318 17.38 40.81 -3.19
N THR A 319 17.45 41.39 -4.39
CA THR A 319 16.89 42.71 -4.75
C THR A 319 15.38 42.70 -5.01
N GLY A 320 14.71 41.56 -4.80
CA GLY A 320 13.28 41.38 -5.05
C GLY A 320 12.36 41.62 -3.84
N PHE A 321 12.91 41.93 -2.67
CA PHE A 321 12.12 42.16 -1.46
C PHE A 321 11.84 43.64 -1.27
N PHE A 322 10.55 44.02 -1.28
CA PHE A 322 10.14 45.32 -0.78
C PHE A 322 10.25 45.30 0.74
N GLN A 323 10.95 46.27 1.33
CA GLN A 323 10.98 46.48 2.78
C GLN A 323 10.51 47.90 3.10
N VAL A 324 9.80 48.04 4.21
CA VAL A 324 9.32 49.31 4.76
C VAL A 324 9.74 49.39 6.22
N ASP A 325 10.24 50.54 6.65
CA ASP A 325 10.58 50.77 8.05
C ASP A 325 9.33 50.86 8.91
N SER A 326 9.40 50.25 10.09
CA SER A 326 8.34 50.26 11.10
C SER A 326 8.94 50.41 12.49
N ASP A 327 8.09 50.55 13.51
CA ASP A 327 8.51 50.66 14.91
C ASP A 327 9.24 49.41 15.44
N ILE A 328 9.20 48.29 14.69
CA ILE A 328 9.91 47.03 15.00
C ILE A 328 11.10 46.75 14.05
N GLY A 329 11.50 47.73 13.23
CA GLY A 329 12.52 47.58 12.18
C GLY A 329 11.93 47.42 10.78
N SER A 330 12.78 47.11 9.79
CA SER A 330 12.36 46.96 8.39
C SER A 330 11.58 45.65 8.17
N VAL A 331 10.39 45.74 7.57
CA VAL A 331 9.47 44.62 7.33
C VAL A 331 9.06 44.52 5.87
N PRO A 332 8.74 43.32 5.33
CA PRO A 332 8.93 42.00 5.94
C PRO A 332 10.41 41.65 6.14
N PHE A 333 10.70 40.97 7.25
CA PHE A 333 11.95 40.24 7.47
C PHE A 333 11.60 38.75 7.62
N LEU A 334 12.57 37.87 7.39
CA LEU A 334 12.37 36.43 7.59
C LEU A 334 12.48 36.09 9.09
N PRO A 335 11.41 35.65 9.77
CA PRO A 335 11.51 35.24 11.16
C PRO A 335 12.05 33.81 11.26
N GLY A 336 13.36 33.66 11.43
CA GLY A 336 14.01 32.37 11.70
C GLY A 336 14.60 31.67 10.49
N THR A 337 14.68 30.34 10.55
CA THR A 337 15.31 29.46 9.55
C THR A 337 14.26 28.71 8.72
N ALA A 338 14.71 27.84 7.80
CA ALA A 338 13.86 26.96 6.97
C ALA A 338 12.94 27.64 5.94
N ALA A 339 13.25 28.88 5.52
CA ALA A 339 12.47 29.59 4.50
C ALA A 339 12.37 28.83 3.16
N ASN A 340 13.33 27.96 2.86
CA ASN A 340 13.36 27.15 1.65
C ASN A 340 12.23 26.11 1.57
N THR A 341 11.53 25.84 2.68
CA THR A 341 10.36 24.94 2.71
C THR A 341 9.03 25.69 2.67
N ILE A 342 9.02 27.03 2.66
CA ILE A 342 7.79 27.82 2.50
C ILE A 342 7.14 27.47 1.16
N GLY A 343 5.89 27.02 1.22
CA GLY A 343 5.12 26.56 0.07
C GLY A 343 5.04 25.04 -0.09
N VAL A 344 5.81 24.27 0.70
CA VAL A 344 5.57 22.81 0.82
C VAL A 344 4.22 22.61 1.53
N PRO A 345 3.26 21.85 0.94
CA PRO A 345 1.93 21.67 1.54
C PRO A 345 2.01 20.98 2.91
N GLY A 346 1.21 21.46 3.87
CA GLY A 346 1.14 21.00 5.27
C GLY A 346 -0.08 20.12 5.60
N ASP A 347 -1.02 19.97 4.68
CA ASP A 347 -2.25 19.16 4.85
C ASP A 347 -2.03 17.66 4.57
N TYR A 348 -3.02 16.83 4.91
CA TYR A 348 -2.96 15.37 4.75
C TYR A 348 -3.57 14.85 3.44
N THR A 349 -3.94 15.73 2.49
CA THR A 349 -4.47 15.28 1.20
C THR A 349 -3.40 14.49 0.44
N SER A 350 -3.83 13.58 -0.44
CA SER A 350 -2.90 12.81 -1.28
C SER A 350 -1.96 13.69 -2.09
N ALA A 351 -2.48 14.74 -2.75
CA ALA A 351 -1.66 15.69 -3.48
C ALA A 351 -0.65 16.42 -2.57
N GLY A 352 -1.09 16.86 -1.38
CA GLY A 352 -0.22 17.53 -0.41
C GLY A 352 0.90 16.64 0.11
N ARG A 353 0.57 15.39 0.49
CA ARG A 353 1.54 14.38 0.93
C ARG A 353 2.53 14.01 -0.18
N PHE A 354 2.05 13.82 -1.42
CA PHE A 354 2.92 13.51 -2.56
C PHE A 354 3.97 14.61 -2.79
N VAL A 355 3.52 15.87 -2.84
CA VAL A 355 4.41 17.04 -3.02
C VAL A 355 5.38 17.16 -1.85
N ARG A 356 4.90 17.04 -0.60
CA ARG A 356 5.75 17.09 0.59
C ARG A 356 6.84 16.03 0.56
N MET A 357 6.47 14.77 0.31
CA MET A 357 7.44 13.67 0.24
C MET A 357 8.47 13.87 -0.86
N PHE A 358 8.04 14.28 -2.05
CA PHE A 358 8.96 14.55 -3.15
C PHE A 358 9.94 15.66 -2.77
N PHE A 359 9.48 16.87 -2.44
CA PHE A 359 10.39 17.99 -2.21
C PHE A 359 11.27 17.79 -0.97
N LEU A 360 10.74 17.31 0.15
CA LEU A 360 11.56 17.08 1.35
C LEU A 360 12.62 16.01 1.13
N SER A 361 12.31 14.93 0.38
CA SER A 361 13.32 13.92 0.03
C SER A 361 14.41 14.50 -0.87
N GLN A 362 14.04 15.25 -1.92
CA GLN A 362 15.02 15.87 -2.82
C GLN A 362 15.89 16.90 -2.10
N PHE A 363 15.34 17.65 -1.16
CA PHE A 363 16.08 18.61 -0.37
C PHE A 363 17.09 17.95 0.57
N ALA A 364 16.66 16.88 1.25
CA ALA A 364 17.52 16.12 2.12
C ALA A 364 18.69 15.51 1.34
N ILE A 365 18.41 14.79 0.24
CA ILE A 365 19.44 14.15 -0.60
C ILE A 365 20.41 15.17 -1.20
N PHE A 366 19.91 16.34 -1.61
CA PHE A 366 20.76 17.40 -2.15
C PHE A 366 21.71 17.98 -1.12
N ASN A 367 21.22 18.23 0.10
CA ASN A 367 22.01 18.88 1.16
C ASN A 367 22.90 17.88 1.91
N GLU A 368 22.50 16.61 2.01
CA GLU A 368 23.22 15.54 2.68
C GLU A 368 23.10 14.23 1.87
N PRO A 369 24.13 13.85 1.09
CA PRO A 369 24.12 12.61 0.32
C PRO A 369 23.97 11.36 1.20
N ILE A 370 23.21 10.39 0.71
CA ILE A 370 22.96 9.13 1.42
C ILE A 370 24.09 8.14 1.11
N ASN A 371 24.91 7.83 2.11
CA ASN A 371 26.08 6.97 1.92
C ASN A 371 25.84 5.53 2.38
N THR A 372 24.95 5.33 3.37
CA THR A 372 24.66 4.01 3.93
C THR A 372 23.17 3.67 3.90
N VAL A 373 22.84 2.38 3.96
CA VAL A 373 21.44 1.95 4.07
C VAL A 373 20.80 2.47 5.37
N GLU A 374 21.58 2.65 6.43
CA GLU A 374 21.13 3.22 7.69
C GLU A 374 20.74 4.70 7.52
N ASP A 375 21.50 5.48 6.74
CA ASP A 375 21.12 6.86 6.37
C ASP A 375 19.81 6.88 5.56
N ALA A 376 19.67 5.94 4.62
CA ALA A 376 18.46 5.78 3.82
C ALA A 376 17.24 5.43 4.68
N ILE A 377 17.41 4.50 5.62
CA ILE A 377 16.39 4.11 6.62
C ILE A 377 16.01 5.31 7.47
N GLN A 378 16.98 6.10 7.94
CA GLN A 378 16.73 7.27 8.77
C GLN A 378 15.95 8.35 8.01
N LEU A 379 16.32 8.63 6.75
CA LEU A 379 15.61 9.59 5.92
C LEU A 379 14.18 9.13 5.63
N VAL A 380 14.00 7.88 5.17
CA VAL A 380 12.67 7.33 4.87
C VAL A 380 11.79 7.35 6.13
N SER A 381 12.34 6.95 7.28
CA SER A 381 11.63 7.02 8.56
C SER A 381 11.15 8.44 8.85
N GLY A 382 12.05 9.43 8.86
CA GLY A 382 11.71 10.82 9.18
C GLY A 382 10.70 11.44 8.20
N LEU A 383 10.77 11.08 6.91
CA LEU A 383 9.81 11.52 5.91
C LEU A 383 8.42 10.93 6.18
N LEU A 384 8.32 9.63 6.48
CA LEU A 384 7.05 8.99 6.83
C LEU A 384 6.45 9.56 8.12
N GLU A 385 7.28 9.90 9.12
CA GLU A 385 6.79 10.58 10.33
C GLU A 385 6.13 11.94 10.02
N SER A 386 6.59 12.65 8.98
CA SER A 386 6.01 13.95 8.59
C SER A 386 4.59 13.85 7.99
N VAL A 387 4.12 12.63 7.72
CA VAL A 387 2.77 12.33 7.22
C VAL A 387 2.01 11.35 8.13
N PHE A 388 2.57 10.99 9.28
CA PHE A 388 1.85 10.26 10.32
C PHE A 388 0.58 11.05 10.71
N ILE A 389 -0.55 10.34 10.79
CA ILE A 389 -1.86 10.91 11.12
C ILE A 389 -2.22 10.56 12.57
N PRO A 390 -2.10 11.52 13.51
CA PRO A 390 -2.60 11.34 14.86
C PRO A 390 -4.13 11.24 14.89
N LYS A 391 -4.63 10.43 15.81
CA LYS A 391 -6.07 10.28 16.08
C LYS A 391 -6.73 11.63 16.35
N GLY A 392 -7.76 11.93 15.55
CA GLY A 392 -8.59 13.13 15.70
C GLY A 392 -8.21 14.29 14.77
N VAL A 393 -7.10 14.20 14.03
CA VAL A 393 -6.70 15.25 13.08
C VAL A 393 -7.58 15.26 11.82
N ILE A 394 -7.94 14.08 11.31
CA ILE A 394 -8.85 13.97 10.17
C ILE A 394 -10.30 13.99 10.66
N ALA A 395 -11.03 15.03 10.22
CA ALA A 395 -12.42 15.21 10.57
C ALA A 395 -13.31 14.17 9.88
N THR A 396 -14.18 13.53 10.65
CA THR A 396 -15.27 12.72 10.11
C THR A 396 -16.46 13.61 9.77
N LYS A 397 -17.20 13.31 8.69
CA LYS A 397 -18.42 14.06 8.34
C LYS A 397 -19.43 13.96 9.49
N LYS A 398 -19.88 15.11 9.99
CA LYS A 398 -20.85 15.18 11.10
C LYS A 398 -22.18 14.54 10.67
N GLY A 399 -22.68 13.61 11.49
CA GLY A 399 -23.92 12.88 11.19
C GLY A 399 -23.77 11.72 10.21
N ASP A 400 -22.54 11.38 9.80
CA ASP A 400 -22.28 10.17 9.01
C ASP A 400 -22.52 8.92 9.87
N PRO A 401 -23.43 8.00 9.46
CA PRO A 401 -23.70 6.75 10.18
C PRO A 401 -22.49 5.84 10.32
N SER A 402 -21.50 5.91 9.41
CA SER A 402 -20.27 5.12 9.47
C SER A 402 -19.44 5.39 10.73
N ASN A 403 -19.57 6.58 11.33
CA ASN A 403 -18.91 6.96 12.59
C ASN A 403 -19.31 6.08 13.79
N MET A 404 -20.41 5.34 13.68
CA MET A 404 -20.88 4.39 14.69
C MET A 404 -20.03 3.10 14.70
N PHE A 405 -19.47 2.72 13.55
CA PHE A 405 -18.70 1.49 13.36
C PHE A 405 -17.21 1.74 13.15
N PHE A 406 -16.85 2.93 12.66
CA PHE A 406 -15.49 3.33 12.36
C PHE A 406 -15.05 4.58 13.16
N GLY A 407 -13.77 4.62 13.48
CA GLY A 407 -13.09 5.71 14.16
C GLY A 407 -12.62 6.79 13.20
N HIS A 408 -11.84 7.75 13.73
CA HIS A 408 -11.10 8.67 12.87
C HIS A 408 -10.07 7.91 12.05
N GLU A 409 -9.77 8.42 10.87
CA GLU A 409 -8.62 7.98 10.09
C GLU A 409 -7.33 8.28 10.86
N ILE A 410 -6.45 7.28 10.90
CA ILE A 410 -5.14 7.30 11.57
C ILE A 410 -4.15 6.48 10.76
N THR A 411 -2.86 6.71 10.99
CA THR A 411 -1.81 5.80 10.51
C THR A 411 -1.83 4.51 11.35
N GLN A 412 -2.41 3.43 10.86
CA GLN A 412 -2.52 2.15 11.58
C GLN A 412 -1.14 1.53 11.84
N TYR A 413 -0.30 1.54 10.81
CA TYR A 413 1.05 0.98 10.85
C TYR A 413 1.96 1.62 9.81
N THR A 414 3.26 1.39 9.97
CA THR A 414 4.29 1.79 9.00
C THR A 414 5.22 0.62 8.74
N VAL A 415 5.60 0.41 7.48
CA VAL A 415 6.59 -0.59 7.07
C VAL A 415 7.77 0.05 6.35
N MET A 416 8.92 -0.61 6.39
CA MET A 416 10.05 -0.34 5.49
C MET A 416 10.61 -1.66 4.95
N LYS A 417 11.07 -1.64 3.70
CA LYS A 417 11.54 -2.81 2.97
C LYS A 417 12.88 -2.45 2.35
N VAL A 418 13.86 -3.35 2.49
CA VAL A 418 15.17 -3.25 1.84
C VAL A 418 15.34 -4.47 0.94
N PRO A 419 14.85 -4.43 -0.31
CA PRO A 419 14.92 -5.52 -1.28
C PRO A 419 16.27 -6.25 -1.37
N GLN A 420 17.37 -5.50 -1.50
CA GLN A 420 18.73 -6.02 -1.66
C GLN A 420 19.18 -6.82 -0.45
N LYS A 421 18.80 -6.37 0.75
CA LYS A 421 19.12 -7.02 2.03
C LYS A 421 18.04 -7.99 2.49
N LYS A 422 16.95 -8.16 1.72
CA LYS A 422 15.79 -9.00 2.07
C LYS A 422 15.31 -8.77 3.50
N THR A 423 15.32 -7.51 3.92
CA THR A 423 14.93 -7.11 5.27
C THR A 423 13.62 -6.32 5.25
N PHE A 424 12.67 -6.75 6.08
CA PHE A 424 11.36 -6.12 6.25
C PHE A 424 11.25 -5.57 7.67
N TYR A 425 10.90 -4.30 7.80
CA TYR A 425 10.70 -3.60 9.06
C TYR A 425 9.24 -3.19 9.19
N TYR A 426 8.73 -3.20 10.41
CA TYR A 426 7.38 -2.71 10.70
C TYR A 426 7.29 -2.12 12.11
N LYS A 427 6.34 -1.21 12.27
CA LYS A 427 5.90 -0.65 13.55
C LYS A 427 4.41 -0.33 13.47
N ASP A 428 3.76 -0.13 14.60
CA ASP A 428 2.32 0.18 14.67
C ASP A 428 2.07 1.56 15.29
N TYR A 429 0.80 1.98 15.29
CA TYR A 429 0.40 3.29 15.81
C TYR A 429 0.84 3.55 17.26
N TYR A 430 0.87 2.52 18.12
CA TYR A 430 1.24 2.67 19.53
C TYR A 430 2.72 2.35 19.77
N ASN A 431 3.20 1.22 19.22
CA ASN A 431 4.59 0.82 19.34
C ASN A 431 5.42 1.46 18.21
N ASN A 432 6.08 2.56 18.52
CA ASN A 432 6.93 3.26 17.55
C ASN A 432 8.32 2.64 17.35
N GLN A 433 8.65 1.56 18.06
CA GLN A 433 9.92 0.85 17.85
C GLN A 433 9.85 0.00 16.58
N TRP A 434 10.83 0.19 15.68
CA TRP A 434 10.99 -0.66 14.51
C TRP A 434 11.31 -2.11 14.91
N ARG A 435 10.49 -3.05 14.41
CA ARG A 435 10.72 -4.49 14.48
C ARG A 435 11.24 -4.98 13.13
N LYS A 436 12.27 -5.83 13.14
CA LYS A 436 12.96 -6.34 11.94
C LYS A 436 12.62 -7.80 11.69
N LEU A 437 12.39 -8.15 10.42
CA LEU A 437 12.34 -9.49 9.87
C LEU A 437 13.41 -9.63 8.80
N ASP A 438 14.25 -10.65 8.92
CA ASP A 438 15.32 -10.95 7.98
C ASP A 438 14.99 -12.23 7.21
N LEU A 439 14.45 -12.07 6.00
CA LEU A 439 13.95 -13.20 5.21
C LEU A 439 15.07 -14.17 4.81
N SER A 440 16.34 -13.75 4.87
CA SER A 440 17.47 -14.64 4.58
C SER A 440 17.73 -15.67 5.69
N THR A 441 17.18 -15.43 6.89
CA THR A 441 17.40 -16.27 8.08
C THR A 441 16.12 -16.89 8.65
N MET A 442 14.95 -16.40 8.25
CA MET A 442 13.66 -16.93 8.70
C MET A 442 13.37 -18.32 8.13
N ASP A 443 12.66 -19.16 8.91
CA ASP A 443 12.03 -20.37 8.39
C ASP A 443 10.77 -20.00 7.59
N LEU A 444 10.92 -19.93 6.27
CA LEU A 444 9.85 -19.62 5.32
C LEU A 444 9.16 -20.89 4.76
N THR A 445 9.38 -22.06 5.37
CA THR A 445 8.85 -23.34 4.86
C THR A 445 7.44 -23.66 5.37
N LYS A 446 6.93 -22.88 6.32
CA LYS A 446 5.62 -23.09 6.96
C LYS A 446 4.86 -21.78 7.09
N PRO A 447 3.52 -21.82 6.97
CA PRO A 447 2.72 -20.63 7.18
C PRO A 447 2.75 -20.21 8.66
N ALA A 448 2.85 -18.91 8.91
CA ALA A 448 2.83 -18.35 10.26
C ALA A 448 2.20 -16.97 10.28
N TYR A 449 1.42 -16.67 11.32
CA TYR A 449 0.74 -15.38 11.47
C TYR A 449 0.94 -14.79 12.86
N ARG A 450 1.18 -13.49 12.94
CA ARG A 450 1.23 -12.72 14.20
C ARG A 450 0.45 -11.43 14.06
N LEU A 451 -0.17 -10.98 15.16
CA LEU A 451 -0.67 -9.62 15.21
C LEU A 451 0.49 -8.63 14.99
N LEU A 452 0.27 -7.68 14.08
CA LEU A 452 1.21 -6.61 13.81
C LEU A 452 1.31 -5.68 15.01
N ALA A 453 0.17 -5.33 15.61
CA ALA A 453 0.11 -4.49 16.81
C ALA A 453 0.09 -5.35 18.07
N ASP A 454 1.00 -5.05 19.01
CA ASP A 454 1.09 -5.73 20.31
C ASP A 454 0.44 -4.95 21.46
N GLY A 455 0.00 -3.71 21.20
CA GLY A 455 -0.64 -2.84 22.18
C GLY A 455 0.27 -2.23 23.23
N ASN A 456 1.59 -2.33 23.06
CA ASN A 456 2.56 -1.72 23.96
C ASN A 456 3.16 -0.44 23.36
N LEU A 457 3.36 0.59 24.19
CA LEU A 457 4.13 1.77 23.79
C LEU A 457 5.64 1.48 23.68
N ASN A 458 6.08 0.40 24.33
CA ASN A 458 7.45 -0.11 24.28
C ASN A 458 8.50 0.95 24.66
N ILE A 459 8.16 1.73 25.69
CA ILE A 459 9.02 2.75 26.28
C ILE A 459 10.09 2.02 27.12
N LYS A 460 11.36 2.20 26.75
CA LYS A 460 12.49 1.72 27.56
C LYS A 460 12.70 2.66 28.74
N ASP A 461 12.57 2.14 29.95
CA ASP A 461 12.92 2.86 31.18
C ASP A 461 14.44 2.82 31.37
N GLU A 462 15.09 3.98 31.27
CA GLU A 462 16.54 4.15 31.43
C GLU A 462 16.89 4.75 32.80
N THR A 463 15.95 4.81 33.75
CA THR A 463 16.15 5.47 35.05
C THR A 463 17.38 4.93 35.77
N GLU A 464 17.59 3.62 35.77
CA GLU A 464 18.70 2.98 36.49
C GLU A 464 20.04 3.00 35.71
N VAL A 465 20.03 3.20 34.38
CA VAL A 465 21.25 3.22 33.55
C VAL A 465 22.22 4.34 33.94
N PHE A 466 21.71 5.41 34.54
CA PHE A 466 22.52 6.54 34.98
C PHE A 466 23.04 6.42 36.42
N PHE A 467 22.60 5.41 37.18
CA PHE A 467 22.92 5.26 38.61
C PHE A 467 23.66 3.98 38.99
N ASP A 468 23.94 3.08 38.03
CA ASP A 468 24.92 2.01 38.21
C ASP A 468 26.35 2.59 38.16
N ASN A 469 26.93 2.81 39.34
CA ASN A 469 28.35 3.16 39.54
C ASN A 469 29.25 1.93 39.62
#